data_AF-A0A2G9XJP0-F1
#
_entry.id   AF-A0A2G9XJP0-F1
#
_cell.length_a   1.000
_cell.length_b   1.000
_cell.length_c   1.000
_cell.angle_alpha   90.00
_cell.angle_beta   90.00
_cell.angle_gamma   90.00
#
_symmetry.space_group_name_H-M   'P 1'
#
loop_
_entity.id
_entity.type
_entity.pdbx_description
1 polymer ?
#
loop_
_entity_poly.entity_id
_entity_poly.type
_entity_poly.pdbx_seq_one_letter_code
_entity_poly.pdbx_strand_id
1 'polypeptide(L)'
;MLKRNITYRKGFTLLEVMVAMAILAIALVAVFQSQSQSVSMAGRTRFLTTASLLAQGKMAELEATDPKEISSSSGSFSEDFPDYLWRVELTDTAFQYLKKIDVIVTNNRLTANNAYQLELYMFTRK
;
A
#
# COMPACT_ATOMS: atom_id res chain seq x y z
N MET A 1 -77.69 21.24 2.56
CA MET A 1 -76.66 21.43 1.51
C MET A 1 -75.31 20.98 2.06
N LEU A 2 -74.78 19.83 1.60
CA LEU A 2 -73.51 19.27 2.07
C LEU A 2 -72.36 19.73 1.15
N LYS A 3 -71.44 20.54 1.68
CA LYS A 3 -70.20 20.94 0.98
C LYS A 3 -69.22 19.77 1.05
N ARG A 4 -68.98 19.10 -0.08
CA ARG A 4 -68.00 18.02 -0.19
C ARG A 4 -66.60 18.61 -0.38
N ASN A 5 -65.77 18.59 0.66
CA ASN A 5 -64.35 18.92 0.56
C ASN A 5 -63.61 17.78 -0.14
N ILE A 6 -63.13 18.02 -1.35
CA ILE A 6 -62.29 17.07 -2.09
C ILE A 6 -60.84 17.32 -1.68
N THR A 7 -60.31 16.44 -0.83
CA THR A 7 -58.89 16.46 -0.46
C THR A 7 -58.06 15.95 -1.64
N TYR A 8 -57.40 16.84 -2.37
CA TYR A 8 -56.44 16.46 -3.42
C TYR A 8 -55.20 15.82 -2.76
N ARG A 9 -55.01 14.51 -2.97
CA ARG A 9 -53.72 13.86 -2.67
C ARG A 9 -52.70 14.38 -3.67
N LYS A 10 -51.70 15.13 -3.21
CA LYS A 10 -50.56 15.53 -4.04
C LYS A 10 -49.76 14.26 -4.37
N GLY A 11 -49.77 13.86 -5.63
CA GLY A 11 -48.88 12.81 -6.16
C GLY A 11 -47.49 13.39 -6.45
N PHE A 12 -46.49 12.51 -6.53
CA PHE A 12 -45.13 12.88 -6.93
C PHE A 12 -45.13 13.45 -8.36
N THR A 13 -44.41 14.55 -8.55
CA THR A 13 -44.22 15.10 -9.90
C THR A 13 -43.11 14.36 -10.63
N LEU A 14 -43.15 14.34 -11.97
CA LEU A 14 -42.10 13.74 -12.79
C LEU A 14 -40.73 14.38 -12.52
N LEU A 15 -40.72 15.70 -12.30
CA LEU A 15 -39.51 16.46 -11.97
C LEU A 15 -38.88 15.99 -10.65
N GLU A 16 -39.70 15.64 -9.66
CA GLU A 16 -39.24 15.17 -8.35
C GLU A 16 -38.54 13.80 -8.45
N VAL A 17 -39.09 12.89 -9.27
CA VAL A 17 -38.45 11.59 -9.54
C VAL A 17 -37.14 11.77 -10.30
N MET A 18 -37.07 12.69 -11.27
CA MET A 18 -35.84 12.98 -12.01
C MET A 18 -34.74 13.53 -11.10
N VAL A 19 -35.08 14.47 -10.20
CA VAL A 19 -34.12 15.03 -9.24
C VAL A 19 -33.67 13.94 -8.25
N ALA A 20 -34.58 13.10 -7.76
CA ALA A 20 -34.24 11.98 -6.88
C ALA A 20 -33.28 10.99 -7.56
N MET A 21 -33.51 10.66 -8.83
CA MET A 21 -32.63 9.80 -9.61
C MET A 21 -31.25 10.44 -9.84
N ALA A 22 -31.18 11.75 -10.08
CA ALA A 22 -29.92 12.47 -10.24
C ALA A 22 -29.08 12.42 -8.96
N ILE A 23 -29.70 12.66 -7.81
CA ILE A 23 -29.03 12.58 -6.49
C ILE A 23 -28.56 11.14 -6.23
N LEU A 24 -29.42 10.14 -6.51
CA LEU A 24 -29.08 8.73 -6.34
C LEU A 24 -27.87 8.33 -7.20
N ALA A 25 -27.83 8.75 -8.47
CA ALA A 25 -26.72 8.45 -9.36
C ALA A 25 -25.39 9.01 -8.83
N ILE A 26 -25.38 10.26 -8.34
CA ILE A 26 -24.19 10.89 -7.74
C ILE A 26 -23.74 10.11 -6.50
N ALA A 27 -24.69 9.75 -5.62
CA ALA A 27 -24.41 8.98 -4.41
C ALA A 27 -23.80 7.61 -4.73
N LEU A 28 -24.34 6.90 -5.73
CA LEU A 28 -23.81 5.60 -6.17
C LEU A 28 -22.38 5.71 -6.70
N VAL A 29 -22.06 6.73 -7.49
CA VAL A 29 -20.68 6.97 -7.97
C VAL A 29 -19.72 7.16 -6.79
N ALA A 30 -20.10 7.95 -5.78
CA ALA A 30 -19.29 8.14 -4.58
C ALA A 30 -19.05 6.83 -3.82
N VAL A 31 -20.09 6.00 -3.67
CA VAL A 31 -20.00 4.67 -3.04
C VAL A 31 -19.09 3.73 -3.84
N PHE A 32 -19.25 3.67 -5.17
CA PHE A 32 -18.38 2.85 -6.03
C PHE A 32 -16.91 3.28 -5.95
N GLN A 33 -16.64 4.59 -5.96
CA GLN A 33 -15.29 5.11 -5.81
C GLN A 33 -14.69 4.73 -4.44
N SER A 34 -15.46 4.88 -3.36
CA SER A 34 -15.02 4.46 -2.02
C SER A 34 -14.73 2.96 -1.95
N GLN A 35 -15.57 2.13 -2.56
CA GLN A 35 -15.38 0.69 -2.57
C GLN A 35 -14.13 0.27 -3.37
N SER A 36 -13.88 0.91 -4.51
CA SER A 36 -12.71 0.68 -5.35
C SER A 36 -11.41 1.07 -4.62
N GLN A 37 -11.42 2.20 -3.89
CA GLN A 37 -10.30 2.61 -3.05
C GLN A 37 -10.01 1.58 -1.96
N SER A 38 -11.04 1.05 -1.27
CA SER A 38 -10.86 0.03 -0.23
C SER A 38 -10.20 -1.26 -0.74
N VAL A 39 -10.56 -1.72 -1.94
CA VAL A 39 -9.95 -2.92 -2.56
C VAL A 39 -8.48 -2.66 -2.91
N SER A 40 -8.18 -1.48 -3.47
CA SER A 40 -6.80 -1.08 -3.77
C SER A 40 -5.94 -0.99 -2.50
N MET A 41 -6.50 -0.44 -1.42
CA MET A 41 -5.83 -0.33 -0.13
C MET A 41 -5.54 -1.70 0.50
N ALA A 42 -6.47 -2.66 0.40
CA ALA A 42 -6.24 -4.02 0.91
C ALA A 42 -5.04 -4.71 0.23
N GLY A 43 -4.91 -4.57 -1.10
CA GLY A 43 -3.76 -5.09 -1.84
C GLY A 43 -2.44 -4.43 -1.42
N ARG A 44 -2.46 -3.11 -1.23
CA ARG A 44 -1.28 -2.36 -0.77
C ARG A 44 -0.86 -2.74 0.64
N THR A 45 -1.80 -2.88 1.57
CA THR A 45 -1.51 -3.29 2.95
C THR A 45 -0.86 -4.67 2.97
N ARG A 46 -1.37 -5.61 2.17
CA ARG A 46 -0.77 -6.94 2.05
C ARG A 46 0.68 -6.88 1.54
N PHE A 47 0.93 -6.08 0.49
CA PHE A 47 2.28 -5.87 -0.03
C PHE A 47 3.22 -5.31 1.05
N LEU A 48 2.82 -4.26 1.76
CA LEU A 48 3.65 -3.64 2.79
C LEU A 48 4.00 -4.62 3.92
N THR A 49 3.02 -5.39 4.40
CA THR A 49 3.26 -6.40 5.44
C THR A 49 4.26 -7.47 4.96
N THR A 50 4.05 -8.03 3.76
CA THR A 50 4.94 -9.06 3.22
C THR A 50 6.33 -8.50 2.93
N ALA A 51 6.43 -7.36 2.27
CA ALA A 51 7.72 -6.72 1.96
C ALA A 51 8.48 -6.34 3.23
N SER A 52 7.79 -5.86 4.27
CA SER A 52 8.40 -5.57 5.56
C SER A 52 8.95 -6.82 6.24
N LEU A 53 8.20 -7.93 6.24
CA LEU A 53 8.66 -9.20 6.81
C LEU A 53 9.89 -9.74 6.06
N LEU A 54 9.86 -9.66 4.73
CA LEU A 54 10.98 -10.09 3.87
C LEU A 54 12.22 -9.21 4.09
N ALA A 55 12.05 -7.88 4.18
CA ALA A 55 13.14 -6.95 4.45
C ALA A 55 13.76 -7.21 5.83
N GLN A 56 12.93 -7.42 6.87
CA GLN A 56 13.39 -7.76 8.22
C GLN A 56 14.14 -9.09 8.25
N GLY A 57 13.64 -10.12 7.57
CA GLY A 57 14.33 -11.41 7.45
C GLY A 57 15.70 -11.25 6.80
N LYS A 58 15.78 -10.49 5.69
CA LYS A 58 17.05 -10.24 5.01
C LYS A 58 18.01 -9.42 5.86
N MET A 59 17.51 -8.44 6.61
CA MET A 59 18.31 -7.65 7.53
C MET A 59 18.88 -8.50 8.67
N ALA A 60 18.09 -9.40 9.24
CA ALA A 60 18.56 -10.31 10.28
C ALA A 60 19.67 -11.26 9.77
N GLU A 61 19.58 -11.73 8.52
CA GLU A 61 20.68 -12.49 7.88
C GLU A 61 21.97 -11.67 7.78
N LEU A 62 21.86 -10.39 7.41
CA LEU A 62 23.02 -9.49 7.33
C LEU A 62 23.62 -9.20 8.70
N GLU A 63 22.81 -9.02 9.74
CA GLU A 63 23.29 -8.83 11.12
C GLU A 63 23.99 -10.08 11.68
N ALA A 64 23.58 -11.27 11.24
CA ALA A 64 24.23 -12.53 11.62
C ALA A 64 25.53 -12.80 10.85
N THR A 65 25.76 -12.10 9.74
CA THR A 65 26.97 -12.22 8.91
C THR A 65 28.08 -11.32 9.46
N ASP A 66 29.35 -11.69 9.27
CA ASP A 66 30.47 -10.81 9.67
C ASP A 66 30.34 -9.46 8.94
N PRO A 67 30.36 -8.30 9.64
CA PRO A 67 30.29 -6.98 9.02
C PRO A 67 31.31 -6.73 7.90
N LYS A 68 32.43 -7.46 7.88
CA LYS A 68 33.45 -7.38 6.83
C LYS A 68 33.05 -8.07 5.52
N GLU A 69 32.15 -9.03 5.57
CA GLU A 69 31.68 -9.79 4.39
C GLU A 69 30.44 -9.15 3.74
N ILE A 70 29.79 -8.21 4.43
CA ILE A 70 28.60 -7.52 3.92
C ILE A 70 28.99 -6.61 2.75
N SER A 71 28.41 -6.88 1.59
CA SER A 71 28.62 -6.14 0.35
C SER A 71 27.28 -5.86 -0.35
N SER A 72 27.29 -4.88 -1.25
CA SER A 72 26.10 -4.51 -2.01
C SER A 72 25.71 -5.68 -2.91
N SER A 73 24.49 -6.16 -2.75
CA SER A 73 24.02 -7.38 -3.42
C SER A 73 22.56 -7.25 -3.79
N SER A 74 22.11 -8.01 -4.79
CA SER A 74 20.72 -8.03 -5.23
C SER A 74 20.34 -9.42 -5.69
N GLY A 75 19.06 -9.77 -5.56
CA GLY A 75 18.55 -11.07 -5.98
C GLY A 75 17.03 -11.15 -5.91
N SER A 76 16.50 -12.34 -6.18
CA SER A 76 15.11 -12.66 -5.91
C SER A 76 14.99 -13.37 -4.56
N PHE A 77 13.78 -13.37 -4.00
CA PHE A 77 13.43 -14.34 -2.97
C PHE A 77 13.21 -15.74 -3.61
N SER A 78 13.14 -16.78 -2.79
CA SER A 78 12.95 -18.18 -3.19
C SER A 78 11.67 -18.40 -4.01
N GLU A 79 11.40 -19.65 -4.41
CA GLU A 79 10.15 -20.02 -5.11
C GLU A 79 8.87 -19.61 -4.37
N ASP A 80 8.94 -19.36 -3.06
CA ASP A 80 7.81 -18.90 -2.25
C ASP A 80 7.40 -17.45 -2.59
N PHE A 81 8.32 -16.64 -3.11
CA PHE A 81 8.13 -15.21 -3.39
C PHE A 81 8.78 -14.78 -4.72
N PRO A 82 8.36 -15.37 -5.86
CA PRO A 82 9.02 -15.17 -7.17
C PRO A 82 8.90 -13.73 -7.69
N ASP A 83 7.87 -13.00 -7.25
CA ASP A 83 7.63 -11.62 -7.67
C ASP A 83 8.38 -10.58 -6.84
N TYR A 84 9.02 -11.00 -5.74
CA TYR A 84 9.75 -10.11 -4.86
C TYR A 84 11.24 -10.19 -5.15
N LEU A 85 11.84 -9.01 -5.28
CA LEU A 85 13.27 -8.83 -5.46
C LEU A 85 13.81 -8.04 -4.27
N TRP A 86 15.03 -8.34 -3.87
CA TRP A 86 15.72 -7.61 -2.83
C TRP A 86 17.02 -7.02 -3.36
N ARG A 87 17.43 -5.91 -2.74
CA ARG A 87 18.70 -5.24 -2.99
C ARG A 87 19.21 -4.68 -1.67
N VAL A 88 20.50 -4.85 -1.44
CA VAL A 88 21.26 -4.36 -0.30
C VAL A 88 22.24 -3.34 -0.83
N GLU A 89 22.19 -2.14 -0.30
CA GLU A 89 23.12 -1.05 -0.61
C GLU A 89 23.86 -0.65 0.66
N LEU A 90 25.19 -0.55 0.57
CA LEU A 90 26.00 -0.05 1.67
C LEU A 90 26.42 1.37 1.34
N THR A 91 26.16 2.26 2.28
CA THR A 91 26.60 3.65 2.20
C THR A 91 27.59 3.91 3.31
N ASP A 92 28.79 4.35 2.93
CA ASP A 92 29.78 4.84 3.88
C ASP A 92 29.28 6.13 4.51
N THR A 93 29.36 6.22 5.83
CA THR A 93 28.96 7.44 6.56
C THR A 93 30.18 8.30 6.86
N ALA A 94 29.96 9.53 7.32
CA ALA A 94 31.03 10.43 7.74
C ALA A 94 31.90 9.88 8.89
N PHE A 95 31.46 8.81 9.57
CA PHE A 95 32.19 8.17 10.66
C PHE A 95 32.80 6.85 10.18
N GLN A 96 34.12 6.68 10.32
CA GLN A 96 34.85 5.48 9.89
C GLN A 96 34.35 4.16 10.50
N TYR A 97 33.66 4.22 11.65
CA TYR A 97 33.16 3.04 12.35
C TYR A 97 31.67 2.79 12.14
N LEU A 98 30.99 3.61 11.34
CA LEU A 98 29.55 3.51 11.13
C LEU A 98 29.26 3.28 9.65
N LYS A 99 28.58 2.18 9.35
CA LYS A 99 28.08 1.89 8.01
C LYS A 99 26.57 1.94 8.00
N LYS A 100 26.01 2.56 6.97
CA LYS A 100 24.56 2.52 6.69
C LYS A 100 24.30 1.39 5.71
N ILE A 101 23.29 0.58 6.00
CA ILE A 101 22.84 -0.53 5.16
C ILE A 101 21.38 -0.30 4.82
N ASP A 102 21.10 -0.21 3.53
CA ASP A 102 19.76 -0.04 2.98
C ASP A 102 19.31 -1.37 2.38
N VAL A 103 18.23 -1.95 2.93
CA VAL A 103 17.58 -3.15 2.39
C VAL A 103 16.30 -2.72 1.68
N ILE A 104 16.28 -2.90 0.37
CA ILE A 104 15.18 -2.50 -0.51
C ILE A 104 14.52 -3.76 -1.05
N VAL A 105 13.24 -3.95 -0.74
CA VAL A 105 12.40 -5.02 -1.28
C VAL A 105 11.43 -4.43 -2.29
N THR A 106 11.42 -4.97 -3.50
CA THR A 106 10.55 -4.53 -4.60
C THR A 106 9.67 -5.66 -5.09
N ASN A 107 8.48 -5.33 -5.60
CA ASN A 107 7.56 -6.30 -6.20
C ASN A 107 7.30 -5.98 -7.67
N ASN A 108 7.60 -6.92 -8.57
CA ASN A 108 7.51 -6.69 -10.02
C ASN A 108 6.06 -6.71 -10.55
N ARG A 109 5.09 -7.20 -9.78
CA ARG A 109 3.67 -7.19 -10.18
C ARG A 109 2.99 -5.83 -9.97
N LEU A 110 3.59 -4.95 -9.16
CA LEU A 110 3.03 -3.64 -8.85
C LEU A 110 3.68 -2.56 -9.73
N THR A 111 2.85 -1.77 -10.42
CA THR A 111 3.31 -0.68 -11.29
C THR A 111 3.66 0.60 -10.51
N ALA A 112 3.11 0.78 -9.31
CA ALA A 112 3.35 1.96 -8.47
C ALA A 112 3.42 1.57 -6.99
N ASN A 113 4.21 2.32 -6.19
CA ASN A 113 4.45 2.05 -4.77
C ASN A 113 4.89 0.60 -4.48
N ASN A 114 5.75 0.08 -5.33
CA ASN A 114 6.15 -1.33 -5.36
C ASN A 114 7.43 -1.61 -4.57
N ALA A 115 7.95 -0.64 -3.84
CA ALA A 115 9.19 -0.73 -3.09
C ALA A 115 8.94 -0.46 -1.61
N TYR A 116 9.61 -1.24 -0.76
CA TYR A 116 9.73 -1.03 0.67
C TYR A 116 11.21 -0.97 1.02
N GLN A 117 11.62 0.03 1.79
CA GLN A 117 13.01 0.22 2.19
C GLN A 117 13.12 0.19 3.71
N LEU A 118 14.15 -0.50 4.20
CA LEU A 118 14.53 -0.57 5.61
C LEU A 118 15.99 -0.13 5.74
N GLU A 119 16.25 0.84 6.61
CA GLU A 119 17.59 1.38 6.85
C GLU A 119 18.13 0.90 8.20
N LEU A 120 19.37 0.44 8.23
CA LEU A 120 20.09 0.02 9.44
C LEU A 120 21.44 0.71 9.53
N TYR A 121 21.83 1.06 10.75
CA TYR A 121 23.15 1.59 11.05
C TYR A 121 23.93 0.57 11.89
N MET A 122 25.03 0.07 11.35
CA MET A 122 25.88 -0.88 12.06
C MET A 122 27.23 -0.26 12.44
N PHE A 123 27.66 -0.53 13.67
CA PHE A 123 28.97 -0.14 14.16
C PHE A 123 29.98 -1.24 13.91
N THR A 124 31.03 -0.95 13.14
CA THR A 124 32.14 -1.90 12.97
C THR A 124 33.14 -1.69 14.10
N ARG A 125 33.24 -2.66 15.02
CA ARG A 125 34.28 -2.66 16.07
C ARG A 125 35.64 -3.04 15.46
N LYS A 126 36.70 -2.47 16.05
CA LYS A 126 38.10 -2.66 15.67
C LYS A 126 38.55 -4.11 15.79
#